data_AF-A0A8H5D2M1-F1
#
_entry.id   AF-A0A8H5D2M1-F1
#
_cell.length_a   1.000
_cell.length_b   1.000
_cell.length_c   1.000
_cell.angle_alpha   90.00
_cell.angle_beta   90.00
_cell.angle_gamma   90.00
#
_symmetry.space_group_name_H-M   'P 1'
#
loop_
_entity.id
_entity.type
_entity.pdbx_description
1 polymer ?
#
loop_
_entity_poly.entity_id
_entity_poly.type
_entity_poly.pdbx_seq_one_letter_code
_entity_poly.pdbx_strand_id
1 'polypeptide(L)' 'MTYTILGRAVRNEHLALGVLLTAFGGGYFASRGGSSSSRPVPQSVQQAKASVPVSAGSSEEEEFIKKFVEEAEKENKH' A
#
# COMPACT_ATOMS: atom_id res chain seq x y z
N MET A 1 15.75 31.68 -8.38
CA MET A 1 14.49 32.06 -7.69
C MET A 1 14.57 31.65 -6.22
N THR A 2 14.10 32.52 -5.33
CA THR A 2 14.15 32.34 -3.87
C THR A 2 12.76 32.57 -3.29
N TYR A 3 12.33 31.69 -2.39
CA TYR A 3 11.02 31.75 -1.76
C TYR A 3 11.17 32.00 -0.26
N THR A 4 10.31 32.83 0.32
CA THR A 4 10.29 33.05 1.77
C THR A 4 9.34 32.05 2.42
N ILE A 5 9.89 31.11 3.18
CA ILE A 5 9.15 30.08 3.90
C ILE A 5 9.42 30.27 5.39
N LEU A 6 8.38 30.44 6.20
CA LEU A 6 8.50 30.66 7.66
C LEU A 6 9.50 31.78 8.02
N GLY A 7 9.52 32.86 7.24
CA GLY A 7 10.42 34.01 7.44
C GLY A 7 11.88 33.78 7.03
N ARG A 8 12.21 32.64 6.41
CA ARG A 8 13.55 32.32 5.89
C ARG A 8 13.53 32.27 4.37
N ALA A 9 14.54 32.86 3.75
CA ALA A 9 14.75 32.77 2.31
C ALA A 9 15.33 31.39 1.95
N VAL A 10 14.59 30.61 1.18
CA VAL A 10 14.95 29.26 0.71
C VAL A 10 15.10 29.29 -0.80
N ARG A 11 16.24 28.80 -1.32
CA ARG A 11 16.46 28.70 -2.77
C ARG A 11 15.59 27.61 -3.38
N ASN A 12 15.08 27.86 -4.58
CA ASN A 12 14.23 26.91 -5.31
C ASN A 12 14.88 25.52 -5.47
N GLU A 13 16.19 25.45 -5.71
CA GLU A 13 16.93 24.20 -5.87
C GLU A 13 16.87 23.30 -4.63
N HIS A 14 17.01 23.87 -3.44
CA HIS A 14 16.93 23.11 -2.18
C HIS A 14 15.49 22.76 -1.82
N LEU A 15 14.54 23.64 -2.13
CA LEU A 15 13.12 23.37 -1.93
C LEU A 15 12.66 22.19 -2.79
N ALA A 16 13.01 22.19 -4.07
CA ALA A 16 12.68 21.11 -4.99
C ALA A 16 13.29 19.78 -4.53
N LEU A 17 14.57 19.77 -4.16
CA LEU A 17 15.24 18.57 -3.65
C LEU A 17 14.61 18.07 -2.34
N GLY A 18 14.26 18.97 -1.42
CA GLY A 18 13.60 18.61 -0.16
C GLY A 18 12.23 17.99 -0.36
N VAL A 19 11.42 18.53 -1.27
CA VAL A 19 10.10 17.99 -1.61
C VAL A 19 10.24 16.60 -2.24
N LEU A 20 11.14 16.44 -3.20
CA LEU A 20 11.37 15.14 -3.84
C LEU A 20 11.86 14.09 -2.84
N LEU A 21 12.85 14.43 -2.01
CA LEU A 21 13.37 13.52 -1.00
C LEU A 21 12.31 13.15 0.05
N THR A 22 11.46 14.10 0.44
CA THR A 22 10.37 13.84 1.38
C THR A 22 9.28 12.97 0.75
N ALA A 23 8.93 13.21 -0.52
CA ALA A 23 7.93 12.43 -1.23
C ALA A 23 8.39 10.98 -1.44
N PHE A 24 9.61 10.79 -1.97
CA PHE A 24 10.16 9.45 -2.21
C PHE A 24 10.56 8.75 -0.90
N GLY A 25 11.23 9.45 0.01
CA GLY A 25 11.63 8.91 1.31
C GLY A 25 10.42 8.57 2.17
N GLY A 26 9.47 9.49 2.29
CA GLY A 26 8.22 9.29 3.02
C GLY A 26 7.36 8.19 2.42
N GLY A 27 7.20 8.17 1.08
CA GLY A 27 6.52 7.10 0.37
C GLY A 27 7.19 5.73 0.56
N TYR A 28 8.52 5.67 0.48
CA TYR A 28 9.30 4.47 0.75
C TYR A 28 9.15 4.01 2.21
N PHE A 29 9.26 4.90 3.19
CA PHE A 29 9.07 4.53 4.60
C PHE A 29 7.64 4.10 4.92
N ALA A 30 6.64 4.73 4.30
CA ALA A 30 5.23 4.35 4.48
C ALA A 30 4.89 3.01 3.81
N SER A 31 5.53 2.69 2.68
CA SER A 31 5.29 1.45 1.94
C SER A 31 6.19 0.29 2.37
N ARG A 32 7.36 0.58 2.95
CA ARG A 32 8.28 -0.42 3.50
C ARG A 32 7.74 -0.90 4.83
N GLY A 33 6.74 -1.79 4.75
CA GLY A 33 6.03 -2.38 5.87
C GLY A 33 6.94 -2.62 7.07
N GLY A 34 6.61 -1.97 8.19
CA GLY A 34 7.34 -2.11 9.43
C GLY A 34 7.34 -3.57 9.91
N SER A 35 8.46 -4.00 10.48
CA SER A 35 8.62 -5.31 11.10
C SER A 35 7.48 -5.56 12.10
N SER A 36 6.62 -6.53 11.75
CA SER A 36 5.80 -7.35 12.64
C SER A 36 5.58 -6.80 14.06
N SER A 37 4.57 -5.95 14.21
CA SER A 37 3.67 -6.03 15.36
C SER A 37 2.28 -5.58 14.89
N SER A 38 1.30 -6.46 15.13
CA SER A 38 -0.15 -6.25 15.00
C SER A 38 -0.85 -6.24 13.63
N ARG A 39 -0.27 -6.74 12.55
CA ARG A 39 -1.10 -7.32 11.47
C ARG A 39 -0.71 -8.77 11.26
N PRO A 40 -1.57 -9.76 11.60
CA PRO A 40 -1.29 -11.13 11.25
C PRO A 40 -1.21 -11.17 9.73
N VAL A 41 -0.01 -11.32 9.19
CA VAL A 41 0.16 -11.75 7.80
C VAL A 41 -0.53 -13.11 7.76
N PRO A 42 -1.60 -13.28 6.97
CA PRO A 42 -2.29 -14.54 6.91
C PRO A 42 -1.29 -15.59 6.42
N GLN A 43 -0.94 -16.54 7.30
CA GLN A 43 0.03 -17.59 7.01
C GLN A 43 -0.54 -18.67 6.08
N SER A 44 -1.81 -18.54 5.71
CA SER A 44 -2.48 -19.37 4.73
C SER A 44 -3.54 -18.56 4.00
N VAL A 45 -3.85 -18.97 2.77
CA VAL A 45 -4.94 -18.43 1.94
C VAL A 45 -6.29 -18.44 2.69
N GLN A 46 -6.50 -19.43 3.56
CA GLN A 46 -7.68 -19.51 4.44
C GLN A 46 -7.75 -18.39 5.49
N GLN A 47 -6.61 -17.97 6.02
CA GLN A 47 -6.52 -16.88 7.00
C GLN A 47 -6.71 -15.51 6.33
N ALA A 48 -6.35 -15.39 5.05
CA ALA A 48 -6.62 -14.21 4.24
C ALA A 48 -8.12 -14.08 3.95
N LYS A 49 -8.79 -15.19 3.59
CA LYS A 49 -10.25 -15.29 3.41
C LYS A 49 -11.03 -14.92 4.68
N ALA A 50 -10.51 -15.23 5.86
CA ALA A 50 -11.16 -14.90 7.14
C ALA A 50 -10.98 -13.41 7.56
N SER A 51 -9.92 -12.74 7.09
CA SER A 51 -9.61 -11.36 7.52
C SER A 51 -10.16 -10.28 6.58
N VAL A 52 -10.47 -10.64 5.33
CA VAL A 52 -11.00 -9.71 4.33
C VAL A 52 -12.47 -10.03 4.10
N PRO A 53 -13.41 -9.27 4.68
CA PRO A 53 -14.81 -9.41 4.30
C PRO A 53 -14.92 -9.11 2.81
N VAL A 54 -15.29 -10.11 2.02
CA VAL A 54 -15.62 -9.96 0.59
C VAL A 54 -16.97 -9.26 0.54
N SER A 55 -16.95 -7.95 0.73
CA SER A 55 -18.11 -7.08 0.54
C SER A 55 -17.83 -6.25 -0.71
N ALA A 56 -18.10 -6.83 -1.88
CA ALA A 56 -18.07 -6.06 -3.11
C ALA A 56 -19.39 -5.29 -3.24
N GLY A 57 -19.39 -4.18 -3.98
CA GLY A 57 -20.60 -3.33 -4.13
C GLY A 57 -21.73 -4.00 -4.92
N SER A 58 -21.47 -5.15 -5.55
CA SER A 58 -22.39 -5.90 -6.41
C SER A 58 -22.16 -7.41 -6.31
N SER A 59 -23.24 -8.20 -6.39
CA SER A 59 -23.23 -9.67 -6.31
C SER A 59 -22.35 -10.32 -7.38
N GLU A 60 -22.26 -9.72 -8.57
CA GLU A 60 -21.43 -10.24 -9.68
C GLU A 60 -19.93 -10.11 -9.41
N GLU A 61 -19.51 -9.02 -8.75
CA GLU A 61 -18.11 -8.82 -8.40
C GLU A 61 -17.67 -9.81 -7.31
N GLU A 62 -18.56 -10.15 -6.37
CA GLU A 62 -18.26 -11.17 -5.36
C GLU A 62 -18.05 -12.56 -5.97
N GLU A 63 -18.85 -12.95 -6.96
CA GLU A 63 -18.69 -14.22 -7.66
C GLU A 63 -17.40 -14.25 -8.49
N PHE A 64 -17.05 -13.15 -9.13
CA PHE A 64 -15.79 -13.00 -9.84
C PHE A 64 -14.59 -13.15 -8.91
N ILE A 65 -14.59 -12.48 -7.76
CA ILE A 65 -13.52 -12.56 -6.76
C ILE A 65 -13.39 -13.99 -6.22
N LYS A 66 -14.51 -14.67 -5.94
CA LYS A 66 -14.51 -16.07 -5.50
C LYS A 66 -13.86 -16.99 -6.54
N LYS A 67 -14.25 -16.88 -7.81
CA LYS A 67 -13.67 -17.69 -8.90
C LYS A 67 -12.18 -17.42 -9.09
N PHE A 68 -11.76 -16.15 -9.06
CA PHE A 68 -10.36 -15.76 -9.20
C PHE A 68 -9.48 -16.34 -8.07
N VAL A 69 -9.97 -16.29 -6.83
CA VAL A 69 -9.24 -16.87 -5.68
C VAL A 69 -9.18 -18.39 -5.75
N GLU A 70 -10.27 -19.06 -6.17
CA GLU A 70 -10.28 -20.51 -6.37
C GLU A 70 -9.32 -20.97 -7.47
N GLU A 71 -9.18 -20.19 -8.54
CA GLU A 71 -8.25 -20.47 -9.64
C GLU A 71 -6.79 -20.30 -9.20
N ALA A 72 -6.48 -19.20 -8.51
CA ALA A 72 -5.15 -18.95 -7.96
C ALA A 72 -4.73 -20.00 -6.90
N GLU A 73 -5.69 -20.53 -6.13
CA GLU A 73 -5.46 -21.65 -5.19
C GLU A 73 -5.17 -22.98 -5.89
N LYS A 74 -5.75 -23.21 -7.08
CA LYS A 74 -5.47 -24.41 -7.90
C LYS A 74 -4.11 -24.30 -8.58
N GLU A 75 -3.74 -23.11 -9.06
CA GLU A 75 -2.46 -22.86 -9.73
C GLU A 75 -1.27 -22.98 -8.75
N ASN A 76 -1.40 -22.55 -7.50
CA ASN A 76 -0.35 -22.68 -6.48
C ASN A 76 -0.15 -24.11 -5.92
N LYS A 77 -1.01 -25.06 -6.31
CA LYS A 77 -0.96 -26.45 -5.81
C LYS A 77 -0.34 -27.43 -6.82
N HIS A 78 0.19 -26.93 -7.93
CA HIS A 78 0.91 -27.69 -8.96
C HIS A 78 2.41 -27.37 -8.96
#